data_AF-A0A1Q9PF89-F1
#
_entry.id   AF-A0A1Q9PF89-F1
#
_cell.length_a   1.000
_cell.length_b   1.000
_cell.length_c   1.000
_cell.angle_alpha   90.00
_cell.angle_beta   90.00
_cell.angle_gamma   90.00
#
_symmetry.space_group_name_H-M   'P 1'
#
loop_
_entity.id
_entity.type
_entity.pdbx_description
1 polymer ?
#
loop_
_entity_poly.entity_id
_entity_poly.type
_entity_poly.pdbx_seq_one_letter_code
_entity_poly.pdbx_strand_id
1 'polypeptide(L)'
;MYESKIPGTRYNIALANVKGQWYIQIKLDGIVEADSVVKELTELSILENIKAVVSEVNLYLNDFIIDQITKAITEEAQILLKEVAATAATVSHQTASSEMSAVEETLIQIVRRIETLEERIQRLENRLEHSA
;
A
#
# COMPACT_ATOMS: atom_id res chain seq x y z
N MET A 1 -4.55 5.65 3.71
CA MET A 1 -5.61 5.53 2.70
C MET A 1 -6.09 6.94 2.44
N TYR A 2 -5.99 7.42 1.20
CA TYR A 2 -6.42 8.77 0.82
C TYR A 2 -7.64 8.67 -0.07
N GLU A 3 -8.57 9.60 0.08
CA GLU A 3 -9.90 9.52 -0.51
C GLU A 3 -10.36 10.91 -0.94
N SER A 4 -10.77 11.04 -2.19
CA SER A 4 -11.32 12.25 -2.79
C SER A 4 -12.78 12.01 -3.16
N LYS A 5 -13.67 12.88 -2.66
CA LYS A 5 -15.11 12.78 -2.89
C LYS A 5 -15.45 13.30 -4.28
N ILE A 6 -16.23 12.53 -5.04
CA ILE A 6 -16.73 12.97 -6.34
C ILE A 6 -17.93 13.91 -6.13
N PRO A 7 -17.86 15.18 -6.56
CA PRO A 7 -18.94 16.15 -6.37
C PRO A 7 -20.26 15.67 -6.97
N GLY A 8 -21.36 15.89 -6.25
CA GLY A 8 -22.70 15.51 -6.70
C GLY A 8 -23.02 14.01 -6.63
N THR A 9 -22.13 13.19 -6.07
CA THR A 9 -22.34 11.74 -5.93
C THR A 9 -22.07 11.26 -4.50
N ARG A 10 -22.42 10.00 -4.24
CA ARG A 10 -22.03 9.27 -3.01
C ARG A 10 -20.70 8.53 -3.17
N TYR A 11 -20.09 8.63 -4.35
CA TYR A 11 -18.85 7.94 -4.66
C TYR A 11 -17.64 8.74 -4.19
N ASN A 12 -16.62 7.99 -3.78
CA ASN A 12 -15.30 8.51 -3.53
C ASN A 12 -14.27 7.72 -4.32
N ILE A 13 -13.18 8.37 -4.72
CA ILE A 13 -12.02 7.71 -5.34
C ILE A 13 -10.87 7.75 -4.35
N ALA A 14 -10.24 6.61 -4.12
CA ALA A 14 -9.20 6.46 -3.13
C ALA A 14 -7.92 5.85 -3.72
N LEU A 15 -6.77 6.32 -3.23
CA LEU A 15 -5.48 5.66 -3.41
C LEU A 15 -5.19 4.81 -2.16
N ALA A 16 -5.04 3.51 -2.37
CA ALA A 16 -4.80 2.54 -1.31
C ALA A 16 -3.54 1.71 -1.58
N ASN A 17 -2.73 1.49 -0.54
CA ASN A 17 -1.67 0.48 -0.56
C ASN A 17 -2.19 -0.79 0.11
N VAL A 18 -2.28 -1.87 -0.64
CA VAL A 18 -2.69 -3.18 -0.15
C VAL A 18 -1.54 -4.15 -0.41
N LYS A 19 -0.93 -4.65 0.67
CA LYS A 19 0.18 -5.61 0.61
C LYS A 19 1.37 -5.15 -0.26
N GLY A 20 1.69 -3.85 -0.23
CA GLY A 20 2.81 -3.28 -0.99
C GLY A 20 2.47 -2.89 -2.42
N GLN A 21 1.24 -3.12 -2.87
CA GLN A 21 0.76 -2.76 -4.20
C GLN A 21 -0.25 -1.61 -4.12
N TRP A 22 -0.16 -0.67 -5.06
CA TRP A 22 -1.01 0.50 -5.11
C TRP A 22 -2.24 0.26 -5.97
N TYR A 23 -3.38 0.75 -5.50
CA TYR A 23 -4.68 0.64 -6.15
C TYR A 23 -5.39 1.99 -6.18
N ILE A 24 -6.00 2.32 -7.31
CA ILE A 24 -7.10 3.28 -7.34
C ILE A 24 -8.38 2.49 -7.10
N GLN A 25 -9.19 2.94 -6.14
CA GLN A 25 -10.44 2.31 -5.76
C GLN A 25 -11.57 3.33 -5.88
N ILE A 26 -12.69 2.95 -6.49
CA ILE A 26 -13.94 3.72 -6.40
C ILE A 26 -14.84 3.07 -5.35
N LYS A 27 -15.34 3.88 -4.43
CA LYS A 27 -16.12 3.42 -3.27
C LYS A 27 -17.48 4.06 -3.22
N LEU A 28 -18.50 3.25 -2.96
CA LEU A 28 -19.85 3.69 -2.64
C LEU A 28 -20.09 3.45 -1.14
N ASP A 29 -20.22 4.53 -0.38
CA ASP A 29 -20.47 4.47 1.08
C ASP A 29 -19.46 3.58 1.85
N GLY A 30 -18.19 3.59 1.42
CA GLY A 30 -17.10 2.84 2.04
C GLY A 30 -16.90 1.42 1.48
N ILE A 31 -17.79 0.93 0.62
CA ILE A 31 -17.66 -0.35 -0.08
C ILE A 31 -16.89 -0.12 -1.38
N VAL A 32 -15.86 -0.92 -1.66
CA VAL A 32 -15.13 -0.89 -2.95
C VAL A 32 -16.02 -1.53 -4.01
N GLU A 33 -16.42 -0.74 -5.00
CA GLU A 33 -17.24 -1.19 -6.13
C GLU A 33 -16.37 -1.62 -7.32
N ALA A 34 -15.24 -0.92 -7.53
CA ALA A 34 -14.22 -1.29 -8.50
C ALA A 34 -12.84 -0.83 -8.04
N ASP A 35 -11.80 -1.54 -8.50
CA ASP A 35 -10.42 -1.15 -8.28
C ASP A 35 -9.53 -1.45 -9.49
N SER A 36 -8.41 -0.74 -9.56
CA SER A 36 -7.39 -0.96 -10.59
C SER A 36 -6.00 -0.79 -10.01
N VAL A 37 -5.10 -1.68 -10.43
CA VAL A 37 -3.70 -1.71 -10.00
C VAL A 37 -2.93 -0.57 -10.65
N VAL A 38 -2.30 0.26 -9.81
CA VAL A 38 -1.38 1.31 -10.25
C VAL A 38 0.05 0.76 -10.22
N LYS A 39 0.65 0.59 -11.39
CA LYS A 39 2.03 0.10 -11.53
C LYS A 39 3.05 1.18 -11.16
N GLU A 40 2.77 2.42 -11.53
CA GLU A 40 3.65 3.57 -11.31
C GLU A 40 2.82 4.74 -10.77
N LEU A 41 3.29 5.39 -9.71
CA LEU A 41 2.62 6.55 -9.11
C LEU A 41 2.90 7.84 -9.90
N THR A 42 2.61 7.81 -11.20
CA THR A 42 2.69 8.97 -12.09
C THR A 42 1.29 9.51 -12.36
N GLU A 43 1.18 10.81 -12.66
CA GLU A 43 -0.10 11.48 -12.95
C GLU A 43 -0.86 10.78 -14.09
N LEU A 44 -0.15 10.42 -15.16
CA LEU A 44 -0.73 9.70 -16.31
C LEU A 44 -1.29 8.34 -15.89
N SER A 45 -0.54 7.55 -15.12
CA SER A 45 -1.02 6.23 -14.68
C SER A 45 -2.21 6.36 -13.75
N ILE A 46 -2.19 7.33 -12.83
CA ILE A 46 -3.31 7.62 -11.93
C ILE A 46 -4.55 8.02 -12.74
N LEU A 47 -4.41 8.90 -13.73
CA LEU A 47 -5.50 9.33 -14.62
C LEU A 47 -6.13 8.15 -15.36
N GLU A 48 -5.31 7.30 -15.97
CA GLU A 48 -5.78 6.12 -16.70
C GLU A 48 -6.54 5.16 -15.79
N ASN A 49 -6.01 4.91 -14.59
CA ASN A 49 -6.66 4.03 -13.61
C ASN A 49 -7.96 4.63 -13.05
N ILE A 50 -8.03 5.95 -12.84
CA ILE A 50 -9.26 6.65 -12.45
C ILE A 50 -10.32 6.48 -13.55
N LYS A 51 -9.97 6.71 -14.81
CA LYS A 51 -10.89 6.53 -15.94
C LYS A 51 -11.39 5.09 -16.04
N ALA A 52 -10.51 4.11 -15.81
CA ALA A 52 -10.87 2.70 -15.80
C ALA A 52 -11.93 2.37 -14.74
N VAL A 53 -11.68 2.72 -13.47
CA VAL A 53 -12.62 2.38 -12.38
C VAL A 53 -13.94 3.15 -12.48
N VAL A 54 -13.90 4.41 -12.96
CA VAL A 54 -15.09 5.23 -13.20
C VAL A 54 -15.95 4.64 -14.32
N SER A 55 -15.32 4.16 -15.40
CA SER A 55 -16.00 3.48 -16.49
C SER A 55 -16.61 2.15 -16.04
N GLU A 56 -15.95 1.40 -15.16
CA GLU A 56 -16.42 0.11 -14.67
C GLU A 56 -17.74 0.23 -13.89
N VAL A 57 -17.89 1.29 -13.10
CA VAL A 57 -19.12 1.59 -12.36
C VAL A 57 -20.15 2.41 -13.18
N ASN A 58 -19.93 2.59 -14.49
CA ASN A 58 -20.77 3.39 -15.39
C ASN A 58 -21.05 4.82 -14.90
N LEU A 59 -20.07 5.43 -14.23
CA LEU A 59 -20.18 6.79 -13.74
C LEU A 59 -19.66 7.78 -14.79
N TYR A 60 -20.51 8.68 -15.27
CA TYR A 60 -20.10 9.69 -16.24
C TYR A 60 -19.66 10.96 -15.53
N LEU A 61 -18.36 11.19 -15.51
CA LEU A 61 -17.75 12.41 -14.99
C LEU A 61 -17.26 13.27 -16.15
N ASN A 62 -17.33 14.59 -15.99
CA ASN A 62 -16.70 15.48 -16.95
C ASN A 62 -15.17 15.46 -16.77
N ASP A 63 -14.44 15.82 -17.83
CA ASP A 63 -12.97 15.79 -17.82
C ASP A 63 -12.39 16.70 -16.73
N PHE A 64 -13.05 17.81 -16.41
CA PHE A 64 -12.62 18.73 -15.36
C PHE A 64 -12.63 18.10 -13.95
N ILE A 65 -13.67 17.34 -13.61
CA ILE A 65 -13.74 16.62 -12.33
C ILE A 65 -12.68 15.52 -12.29
N ILE A 66 -12.51 14.78 -13.40
CA ILE A 66 -11.48 13.74 -13.49
C ILE A 66 -10.09 14.35 -13.28
N ASP A 67 -9.78 15.47 -13.90
CA ASP A 67 -8.51 16.18 -13.78
C ASP A 67 -8.27 16.65 -12.35
N GLN A 68 -9.27 17.25 -11.69
CA GLN A 68 -9.15 17.65 -10.29
C GLN A 68 -8.86 16.47 -9.35
N ILE A 69 -9.58 15.35 -9.52
CA ILE A 69 -9.38 14.17 -8.68
C ILE A 69 -7.98 13.59 -8.93
N THR A 70 -7.57 13.51 -10.19
CA THR A 70 -6.25 13.03 -10.60
C THR A 70 -5.15 13.87 -9.94
N LYS A 71 -5.28 15.19 -10.00
CA LYS A 71 -4.32 16.12 -9.43
C LYS A 71 -4.22 15.97 -7.91
N ALA A 72 -5.36 15.92 -7.21
CA ALA A 72 -5.40 15.69 -5.76
C ALA A 72 -4.64 14.40 -5.40
N ILE A 73 -5.07 13.27 -5.97
CA ILE A 73 -4.46 11.96 -5.69
C ILE A 73 -2.96 11.94 -6.02
N THR A 74 -2.55 12.62 -7.10
CA THR A 74 -1.14 12.71 -7.49
C THR A 74 -0.32 13.54 -6.50
N GLU A 75 -0.83 14.68 -6.06
CA GLU A 75 -0.18 15.51 -5.04
C GLU A 75 0.01 14.72 -3.74
N GLU A 76 -1.01 13.97 -3.30
CA GLU A 76 -0.89 13.10 -2.13
C GLU A 76 0.09 11.94 -2.34
N ALA A 77 0.10 11.31 -3.51
CA ALA A 77 1.06 10.25 -3.83
C ALA A 77 2.51 10.77 -3.75
N GLN A 78 2.76 12.00 -4.23
CA GLN A 78 4.07 12.64 -4.14
C GLN A 78 4.49 12.94 -2.70
N ILE A 79 3.55 13.38 -1.85
CA ILE A 79 3.81 13.60 -0.42
C ILE A 79 4.25 12.28 0.23
N LEU A 80 3.53 11.18 -0.03
CA LEU A 80 3.87 9.86 0.52
C LEU A 80 5.24 9.37 0.07
N LEU A 81 5.56 9.53 -1.22
CA LEU A 81 6.88 9.16 -1.73
C LEU A 81 8.00 9.96 -1.06
N LYS A 82 7.77 11.26 -0.79
CA LYS A 82 8.73 12.10 -0.06
C LYS A 82 8.87 11.69 1.40
N GLU A 83 7.78 11.37 2.09
CA GLU A 83 7.81 10.91 3.48
C GLU A 83 8.53 9.57 3.63
N VAL A 84 8.27 8.62 2.71
CA VAL A 84 8.97 7.33 2.67
C VAL A 84 10.46 7.54 2.37
N ALA A 85 10.81 8.40 1.41
CA ALA A 85 12.20 8.71 1.09
C ALA A 85 12.92 9.42 2.25
N ALA A 86 12.26 10.34 2.96
CA ALA A 86 12.81 11.02 4.12
C ALA A 86 13.02 10.05 5.30
N THR A 87 12.09 9.13 5.52
CA THR A 87 12.22 8.08 6.53
C THR A 87 13.39 7.15 6.18
N ALA A 88 13.53 6.73 4.91
CA ALA A 88 14.66 5.92 4.45
C ALA A 88 16.01 6.66 4.57
N ALA A 89 16.04 7.97 4.29
CA ALA A 89 17.24 8.80 4.44
C ALA A 89 17.65 9.00 5.90
N THR A 90 16.67 9.11 6.81
CA THR A 90 16.91 9.24 8.27
C THR A 90 17.49 7.94 8.83
N VAL A 91 16.97 6.79 8.39
CA VAL A 91 17.53 5.47 8.71
C VAL A 91 18.96 5.34 8.17
N SER A 92 19.26 5.89 6.99
CA SER A 92 20.61 5.89 6.40
C SER A 92 21.61 6.85 7.09
N HIS A 93 21.15 7.79 7.92
CA HIS A 93 22.03 8.69 8.69
C HIS A 93 22.24 8.25 10.15
N GLN A 94 21.35 7.42 10.70
CA GLN A 94 21.55 6.79 12.02
C GLN A 94 22.48 5.56 11.98
N THR A 95 22.63 4.92 10.82
CA THR A 95 23.54 3.76 10.64
C THR A 95 25.03 4.13 10.58
N ALA A 96 25.38 5.42 10.50
CA ALA A 96 26.76 5.82 10.22
C ALA A 96 27.67 6.06 11.45
N SER A 97 27.18 5.99 12.71
CA SER A 97 28.10 6.28 13.83
C SER A 97 28.07 5.40 15.09
N SER A 98 27.04 4.58 15.38
CA SER A 98 27.11 3.64 16.54
C SER A 98 26.02 2.55 16.63
N GLU A 99 24.96 2.56 15.82
CA GLU A 99 23.81 1.64 16.00
C GLU A 99 23.82 0.37 15.12
N MET A 100 24.74 0.25 14.16
CA MET A 100 24.79 -0.89 13.23
C MET A 100 24.92 -2.24 13.97
N SER A 101 25.63 -2.26 15.10
CA SER A 101 25.79 -3.44 15.95
C SER A 101 24.47 -3.89 16.62
N ALA A 102 23.58 -2.97 16.99
CA ALA A 102 22.36 -3.30 17.71
C ALA A 102 21.26 -3.82 16.76
N VAL A 103 21.21 -3.29 15.54
CA VAL A 103 20.28 -3.76 14.49
C VAL A 103 20.71 -5.13 13.96
N GLU A 104 22.00 -5.35 13.72
CA GLU A 104 22.52 -6.67 13.36
C GLU A 104 22.25 -7.72 14.46
N GLU A 105 22.47 -7.36 15.73
CA GLU A 105 22.17 -8.24 16.86
C GLU A 105 20.67 -8.56 16.97
N THR A 106 19.81 -7.58 16.71
CA THR A 106 18.34 -7.78 16.67
C THR A 106 17.93 -8.69 15.51
N LEU A 107 18.53 -8.51 14.33
CA LEU A 107 18.26 -9.38 13.17
C LEU A 107 18.71 -10.82 13.45
N ILE A 108 19.86 -11.03 14.06
CA ILE A 108 20.34 -12.35 14.48
C ILE A 108 19.37 -12.99 15.49
N GLN A 109 18.85 -12.21 16.45
CA GLN A 109 17.86 -12.71 17.41
C GLN A 109 16.52 -13.08 16.76
N ILE A 110 16.07 -12.31 15.76
CA ILE A 110 14.86 -12.61 15.00
C ILE A 110 15.03 -13.90 14.20
N VAL A 111 16.15 -14.06 13.49
CA VAL A 111 16.45 -15.28 12.72
C VAL A 111 16.45 -16.51 13.61
N ARG A 112 17.15 -16.47 14.76
CA ARG A 112 17.15 -17.60 15.72
C ARG A 112 15.77 -17.94 16.26
N ARG A 113 14.92 -16.93 16.48
CA ARG A 113 13.53 -17.14 16.91
C ARG A 113 12.71 -17.82 15.83
N ILE A 114 12.90 -17.46 14.57
CA ILE A 114 12.23 -18.10 13.43
C ILE A 114 12.65 -19.57 13.35
N GLU A 115 13.96 -19.87 13.38
CA GLU A 115 14.47 -21.24 13.36
C GLU A 115 13.89 -22.09 14.50
N THR A 116 13.83 -21.52 15.72
CA THR A 116 13.24 -22.20 16.88
C THR A 116 11.74 -22.47 16.70
N LEU A 117 11.02 -21.54 16.07
CA LEU A 117 9.59 -21.70 15.79
C LEU A 117 9.35 -22.76 14.70
N GLU A 118 10.17 -22.79 13.66
CA GLU A 118 10.13 -23.81 12.61
C GLU A 118 10.38 -25.21 13.18
N GLU A 119 11.42 -25.39 14.01
CA GLU A 119 11.66 -26.66 14.70
C GLU A 119 10.52 -27.09 15.63
N ARG A 120 9.82 -26.13 16.24
CA ARG A 120 8.66 -26.42 17.09
C ARG A 120 7.46 -26.84 16.26
N ILE A 121 7.23 -26.18 15.11
CA ILE A 121 6.18 -26.54 14.16
C ILE A 121 6.44 -27.96 13.65
N GLN A 122 7.66 -28.25 13.18
CA GLN A 122 8.02 -29.59 12.70
C GLN A 122 7.82 -30.67 13.76
N ARG A 123 8.18 -30.40 15.03
CA ARG A 123 7.92 -31.34 16.14
C ARG A 123 6.43 -31.54 16.42
N LEU A 124 5.62 -30.49 16.26
CA LEU A 124 4.17 -30.58 16.44
C LEU A 124 3.53 -31.36 15.30
N GLU A 125 3.94 -31.11 14.06
CA GLU A 125 3.51 -31.85 12.87
C GLU A 125 3.83 -33.35 13.01
N ASN A 126 5.07 -33.69 13.36
CA ASN A 126 5.46 -35.08 13.58
C ASN A 126 4.64 -35.75 14.69
N ARG A 127 4.25 -35.03 15.75
CA ARG A 127 3.41 -35.57 16.83
C ARG A 127 1.95 -35.76 16.40
N LEU A 128 1.42 -34.88 15.54
CA LEU A 128 0.08 -35.01 14.98
C LEU A 128 0.01 -36.19 14.01
N GLU A 129 1.03 -36.40 13.19
CA GLU A 129 1.13 -37.56 12.29
C GLU A 129 1.23 -38.90 13.06
N HIS A 130 1.82 -38.91 14.25
CA HIS A 130 1.89 -40.12 15.10
C HIS A 130 0.65 -40.34 15.98
N SER A 131 -0.31 -39.40 15.99
CA SER A 131 -1.57 -39.52 16.76
C SER A 131 -2.79 -39.79 15.87
N ALA A 132 -2.60 -39.88 14.54
CA ALA A 132 -3.60 -40.28 13.55
C ALA A 132 -3.39 -41.75 13.15
#